data_AF-A0A0D7PGR7-F1
#
_entry.id   AF-A0A0D7PGR7-F1
#
_cell.length_a   1.000
_cell.length_b   1.000
_cell.length_c   1.000
_cell.angle_alpha   90.00
_cell.angle_beta   90.00
_cell.angle_gamma   90.00
#
_symmetry.space_group_name_H-M   'P 1'
#
loop_
_entity.id
_entity.type
_entity.pdbx_description
1 polymer ?
#
loop_
_entity_poly.entity_id
_entity_poly.type
_entity_poly.pdbx_seq_one_letter_code
_entity_poly.pdbx_strand_id
1 'polypeptide(L)'
;MHQLTLLRMLGACTATALVVYTGLSFYGDLVRPSFRPSELFMGQTQPVEGSRSTAGFAARLSVDGDLLANSAAMKAAKVLQGPATDATHRAEENKEAQDAAIAALEVSPIRPALWLTLGMLRAGSSAQVAPVLKMSYLAGTVPLEVALARLQTVTSTAAASDEEIRLLALSDIRSTLAGGSRFEAPLIATYVQATPEGKSLLLDATQAINPKFNAALRRY
;
A
#
# COMPACT_ATOMS: atom_id res chain seq x y z
N MET A 1 -33.04 17.50 -41.13
CA MET A 1 -33.55 17.74 -39.76
C MET A 1 -33.08 16.69 -38.74
N HIS A 2 -32.86 15.42 -39.11
CA HIS A 2 -32.42 14.36 -38.18
C HIS A 2 -31.00 14.51 -37.59
N GLN A 3 -30.04 15.09 -38.32
CA GLN A 3 -28.67 15.28 -37.79
C GLN A 3 -28.59 16.33 -36.68
N LEU A 4 -29.40 17.39 -36.76
CA LEU A 4 -29.41 18.47 -35.77
C LEU A 4 -30.04 18.02 -34.43
N THR A 5 -31.03 17.12 -34.48
CA THR A 5 -31.63 16.52 -33.28
C THR A 5 -30.71 15.48 -32.63
N LEU A 6 -29.96 14.70 -33.42
CA LEU A 6 -28.93 13.80 -32.91
C LEU A 6 -27.81 14.55 -32.17
N LEU A 7 -27.31 15.66 -32.73
CA LEU A 7 -26.28 16.46 -32.09
C LEU A 7 -26.75 17.06 -30.75
N ARG A 8 -28.01 17.52 -30.70
CA ARG A 8 -28.61 18.07 -29.46
C ARG A 8 -28.84 17.01 -28.40
N MET A 9 -29.28 15.81 -28.80
CA MET A 9 -29.38 14.66 -27.89
C MET A 9 -28.01 14.28 -27.31
N LEU A 10 -26.98 14.21 -28.17
CA LEU A 10 -25.62 13.88 -27.73
C LEU A 10 -25.06 14.94 -26.76
N GLY A 11 -25.30 16.22 -27.04
CA GLY A 11 -24.95 17.34 -26.15
C GLY A 11 -25.70 17.28 -24.81
N ALA A 12 -26.99 16.95 -24.81
CA ALA A 12 -27.79 16.84 -23.59
C ALA A 12 -27.36 15.62 -22.74
N CYS A 13 -27.04 14.49 -23.36
CA CYS A 13 -26.54 13.29 -22.68
C CYS A 13 -25.16 13.51 -22.07
N THR A 14 -24.26 14.19 -22.79
CA THR A 14 -22.92 14.52 -22.27
C THR A 14 -23.00 15.51 -21.11
N ALA A 15 -23.87 16.53 -21.20
CA ALA A 15 -24.09 17.47 -20.11
C ALA A 15 -24.66 16.81 -18.85
N THR A 16 -25.67 15.93 -19.00
CA THR A 16 -26.22 15.19 -17.86
C THR A 16 -25.19 14.22 -17.25
N ALA A 17 -24.40 13.53 -18.08
CA ALA A 17 -23.30 12.69 -17.59
C ALA A 17 -22.26 13.49 -16.78
N LEU A 18 -21.89 14.69 -17.23
CA LEU A 18 -20.97 15.57 -16.52
C LEU A 18 -21.55 16.10 -15.20
N VAL A 19 -22.83 16.47 -15.17
CA VAL A 19 -23.51 16.91 -13.94
C VAL A 19 -23.60 15.77 -12.93
N VAL A 20 -23.93 14.56 -13.39
CA VAL A 20 -23.96 13.37 -12.52
C VAL A 20 -22.55 13.05 -12.00
N TYR A 21 -21.53 13.08 -12.87
CA TYR A 21 -20.14 12.86 -12.49
C TYR A 21 -19.65 13.87 -11.45
N THR A 22 -19.84 15.17 -11.70
CA THR A 22 -19.43 16.23 -10.77
C THR A 22 -20.19 16.15 -9.44
N GLY A 23 -21.48 15.80 -9.47
CA GLY A 23 -22.27 15.54 -8.26
C GLY A 23 -21.74 14.36 -7.45
N LEU A 24 -21.37 13.25 -8.11
CA LEU A 24 -20.75 12.08 -7.48
C LEU A 24 -19.37 12.39 -6.89
N SER A 25 -18.52 13.13 -7.62
CA SER A 25 -17.20 13.56 -7.14
C SER A 25 -17.31 14.47 -5.92
N PHE A 26 -18.19 15.47 -5.97
CA PHE A 26 -18.41 16.40 -4.85
C PHE A 26 -18.98 15.68 -3.62
N TYR A 27 -19.91 14.74 -3.82
CA TYR A 27 -20.40 13.90 -2.72
C TYR A 27 -19.30 13.00 -2.14
N GLY A 28 -18.43 12.46 -3.00
CA GLY A 28 -17.24 11.71 -2.59
C GLY A 28 -16.29 12.53 -1.71
N ASP A 29 -16.07 13.80 -2.05
CA ASP A 29 -15.27 14.74 -1.25
C ASP A 29 -15.90 15.01 0.12
N LEU A 30 -17.23 15.14 0.19
CA LEU A 30 -17.94 15.41 1.45
C LEU A 30 -17.92 14.23 2.43
N VAL A 31 -17.90 12.99 1.91
CA VAL A 31 -17.95 11.77 2.74
C VAL A 31 -16.56 11.14 2.88
N ARG A 32 -15.51 11.80 2.38
CA ARG A 32 -14.13 11.30 2.32
C ARG A 32 -13.62 10.91 3.71
N PRO A 33 -13.44 9.62 4.02
CA PRO A 33 -12.64 9.22 5.16
C PRO A 33 -11.19 9.58 4.85
N SER A 34 -10.52 10.30 5.74
CA SER A 34 -9.14 10.73 5.56
C SER A 34 -8.12 9.62 5.84
N PHE A 35 -8.45 8.34 5.57
CA PHE A 35 -7.52 7.24 5.81
C PHE A 35 -6.54 7.11 4.64
N ARG A 36 -5.32 7.62 4.82
CA ARG A 36 -4.28 7.57 3.79
C ARG A 36 -3.57 6.21 3.81
N PRO A 37 -3.12 5.68 2.66
CA PRO A 37 -2.34 4.44 2.62
C PRO A 37 -1.13 4.45 3.57
N SER A 38 -0.50 5.61 3.76
CA SER A 38 0.62 5.79 4.70
C SER A 38 0.24 5.57 6.17
N GLU A 39 -1.01 5.83 6.55
CA GLU A 39 -1.49 5.71 7.94
C GLU A 39 -1.63 4.24 8.36
N LEU A 40 -1.78 3.33 7.40
CA LEU A 40 -1.73 1.87 7.62
C LEU A 40 -0.44 1.45 8.34
N PHE A 41 0.66 2.17 8.09
CA PHE A 41 1.99 1.87 8.63
C PHE A 41 2.30 2.64 9.92
N MET A 42 1.46 3.60 10.31
CA MET A 42 1.67 4.44 11.52
C MET A 42 0.95 3.90 12.76
N GLY A 43 0.24 2.77 12.66
CA GLY A 43 -0.52 2.19 13.77
C GLY A 43 -1.76 3.02 14.19
N GLN A 44 -2.21 3.97 13.35
CA GLN A 44 -3.43 4.72 13.59
C GLN A 44 -4.63 3.88 13.14
N THR A 45 -5.28 3.21 14.11
CA THR A 45 -6.42 2.32 13.86
C THR A 45 -7.74 2.97 14.24
N GLN A 46 -8.21 3.99 13.51
CA GLN A 46 -9.62 4.38 13.59
C GLN A 46 -10.17 4.86 12.23
N PRO A 47 -10.90 4.01 11.51
CA PRO A 47 -11.95 4.47 10.62
C PRO A 47 -13.27 4.46 11.39
N VAL A 48 -13.86 5.63 11.63
CA VAL A 48 -15.22 5.81 12.18
C VAL A 48 -16.20 4.91 11.41
N GLU A 49 -16.86 3.98 12.08
CA GLU A 49 -17.70 2.93 11.48
C GLU A 49 -18.76 3.46 10.52
N GLY A 50 -19.32 4.65 10.80
CA GLY A 50 -20.32 5.30 9.95
C GLY A 50 -19.83 5.77 8.58
N SER A 51 -18.51 5.92 8.36
CA SER A 51 -17.94 6.35 7.07
C SER A 51 -17.63 5.20 6.10
N ARG A 52 -17.67 3.95 6.59
CA ARG A 52 -17.20 2.77 5.83
C ARG A 52 -18.17 2.34 4.73
N SER A 53 -19.48 2.37 4.98
CA SER A 53 -20.50 1.90 4.04
C SER A 53 -20.69 2.87 2.86
N THR A 54 -20.67 4.17 3.14
CA THR A 54 -20.83 5.23 2.15
C THR A 54 -19.58 5.43 1.29
N ALA A 55 -18.38 5.36 1.87
CA ALA A 55 -17.12 5.44 1.11
C ALA A 55 -16.94 4.25 0.16
N GLY A 56 -17.38 3.04 0.56
CA GLY A 56 -17.34 1.86 -0.29
C GLY A 56 -18.23 1.96 -1.53
N PHE A 57 -19.41 2.57 -1.41
CA PHE A 57 -20.32 2.79 -2.54
C PHE A 57 -19.78 3.88 -3.50
N ALA A 58 -19.30 5.00 -2.95
CA ALA A 58 -18.70 6.08 -3.75
C ALA A 58 -17.48 5.60 -4.54
N ALA A 59 -16.62 4.78 -3.93
CA ALA A 59 -15.44 4.23 -4.60
C ALA A 59 -15.78 3.33 -5.81
N ARG A 60 -16.89 2.58 -5.78
CA ARG A 60 -17.27 1.65 -6.87
C ARG A 60 -17.60 2.35 -8.20
N LEU A 61 -17.97 3.62 -8.15
CA LEU A 61 -18.35 4.41 -9.33
C LEU A 61 -17.36 5.57 -9.59
N SER A 62 -16.31 5.69 -8.77
CA SER A 62 -15.38 6.79 -8.84
C SER A 62 -14.20 6.50 -9.75
N VAL A 63 -13.78 7.53 -10.49
CA VAL A 63 -12.50 7.56 -11.23
C VAL A 63 -11.47 8.40 -10.46
N ASP A 64 -11.78 8.80 -9.23
CA ASP A 64 -10.86 9.52 -8.35
C ASP A 64 -9.91 8.52 -7.67
N GLY A 65 -8.64 8.57 -8.08
CA GLY A 65 -7.58 7.71 -7.54
C GLY A 65 -7.36 7.89 -6.04
N ASP A 66 -7.65 9.06 -5.45
CA ASP A 66 -7.55 9.26 -4.01
C ASP A 66 -8.64 8.51 -3.24
N LEU A 67 -9.89 8.58 -3.69
CA LEU A 67 -11.01 7.87 -3.06
C LEU A 67 -10.82 6.35 -3.18
N LEU A 68 -10.38 5.89 -4.35
CA LEU A 68 -10.04 4.49 -4.58
C LEU A 68 -8.89 4.04 -3.67
N ALA A 69 -7.82 4.83 -3.56
CA ALA A 69 -6.68 4.52 -2.70
C ALA A 69 -7.06 4.44 -1.22
N ASN A 70 -7.90 5.36 -0.73
CA ASN A 70 -8.38 5.36 0.66
C ASN A 70 -9.27 4.12 0.92
N SER A 71 -10.17 3.79 0.00
CA SER A 71 -11.00 2.58 0.07
C SER A 71 -10.15 1.31 0.11
N ALA A 72 -9.17 1.20 -0.78
CA ALA A 72 -8.23 0.09 -0.82
C ALA A 72 -7.42 -0.03 0.49
N ALA A 73 -6.93 1.10 1.03
CA ALA A 73 -6.19 1.13 2.29
C ALA A 73 -7.06 0.66 3.47
N MET A 74 -8.33 1.05 3.53
CA MET A 74 -9.25 0.58 4.57
C MET A 74 -9.49 -0.94 4.50
N LYS A 75 -9.71 -1.48 3.29
CA LYS A 75 -9.86 -2.93 3.11
C LYS A 75 -8.59 -3.68 3.50
N ALA A 76 -7.43 -3.16 3.10
CA ALA A 76 -6.15 -3.75 3.46
C ALA A 76 -5.90 -3.71 4.97
N ALA A 77 -6.24 -2.61 5.66
CA ALA A 77 -6.12 -2.52 7.11
C ALA A 77 -6.97 -3.60 7.82
N LYS A 78 -8.20 -3.85 7.32
CA LYS A 78 -9.06 -4.94 7.85
C LYS A 78 -8.36 -6.31 7.76
N VAL A 79 -7.71 -6.60 6.63
CA VAL A 79 -7.03 -7.89 6.40
C VAL A 79 -5.74 -8.00 7.19
N LEU A 80 -4.90 -6.95 7.17
CA LEU A 80 -3.55 -6.97 7.72
C LEU A 80 -3.52 -6.78 9.25
N GLN A 81 -4.51 -6.09 9.83
CA GLN A 81 -4.55 -5.76 11.26
C GLN A 81 -5.75 -6.40 11.98
N GLY A 82 -6.77 -6.86 11.25
CA GLY A 82 -7.98 -7.43 11.85
C GLY A 82 -7.79 -8.84 12.41
N PRO A 83 -8.50 -9.19 13.50
CA PRO A 83 -8.38 -10.49 14.16
C PRO A 83 -8.79 -11.64 13.24
N ALA A 84 -8.13 -12.79 13.42
CA ALA A 84 -8.40 -13.96 12.61
C ALA A 84 -9.58 -14.80 13.10
N THR A 85 -10.77 -14.46 12.61
CA THR A 85 -12.00 -15.19 12.94
C THR A 85 -12.23 -16.43 12.07
N ASP A 86 -11.97 -16.37 10.76
CA ASP A 86 -12.06 -17.51 9.82
C ASP A 86 -11.01 -17.40 8.69
N ALA A 87 -10.43 -18.54 8.29
CA ALA A 87 -9.42 -18.63 7.23
C ALA A 87 -10.01 -18.46 5.83
N THR A 88 -11.21 -19.01 5.58
CA THR A 88 -11.86 -18.93 4.27
C THR A 88 -12.32 -17.50 4.00
N HIS A 89 -13.03 -16.91 4.98
CA HIS A 89 -13.42 -15.51 4.94
C HIS A 89 -12.21 -14.56 4.78
N ARG A 90 -11.09 -14.86 5.45
CA ARG A 90 -9.87 -14.04 5.31
C ARG A 90 -9.27 -14.09 3.90
N ALA A 91 -9.30 -15.25 3.24
CA ALA A 91 -8.80 -15.35 1.87
C ALA A 91 -9.65 -14.49 0.90
N GLU A 92 -10.97 -14.50 1.07
CA GLU A 92 -11.89 -13.65 0.32
C GLU A 92 -11.67 -12.16 0.59
N GLU A 93 -11.55 -11.77 1.86
CA GLU A 93 -11.26 -10.37 2.24
C GLU A 93 -9.90 -9.90 1.70
N ASN A 94 -8.88 -10.76 1.74
CA ASN A 94 -7.57 -10.47 1.16
C ASN A 94 -7.68 -10.26 -0.36
N LYS A 95 -8.40 -11.14 -1.06
CA LYS A 95 -8.64 -11.00 -2.49
C LYS A 95 -9.37 -9.69 -2.80
N GLU A 96 -10.42 -9.36 -2.05
CA GLU A 96 -11.17 -8.11 -2.23
C GLU A 96 -10.28 -6.87 -1.98
N ALA A 97 -9.40 -6.92 -0.99
CA ALA A 97 -8.44 -5.86 -0.73
C ALA A 97 -7.39 -5.72 -1.85
N GLN A 98 -6.92 -6.83 -2.41
CA GLN A 98 -6.00 -6.82 -3.55
C GLN A 98 -6.66 -6.23 -4.79
N ASP A 99 -7.88 -6.67 -5.12
CA ASP A 99 -8.63 -6.19 -6.28
C ASP A 99 -8.91 -4.67 -6.15
N ALA A 100 -9.22 -4.19 -4.95
CA ALA A 100 -9.37 -2.75 -4.68
C ALA A 100 -8.06 -1.96 -4.84
N ALA A 101 -6.93 -2.51 -4.36
CA ALA A 101 -5.63 -1.87 -4.53
C ALA A 101 -5.21 -1.81 -6.00
N ILE A 102 -5.47 -2.87 -6.78
CA ILE A 102 -5.21 -2.92 -8.21
C ILE A 102 -6.04 -1.84 -8.94
N ALA A 103 -7.35 -1.79 -8.70
CA ALA A 103 -8.21 -0.78 -9.33
C ALA A 103 -7.77 0.66 -9.00
N ALA A 104 -7.34 0.90 -7.77
CA ALA A 104 -6.79 2.20 -7.37
C ALA A 104 -5.46 2.54 -8.07
N LEU A 105 -4.58 1.54 -8.27
CA LEU A 105 -3.29 1.69 -8.96
C LEU A 105 -3.43 1.85 -10.48
N GLU A 106 -4.47 1.28 -11.09
CA GLU A 106 -4.80 1.50 -12.50
C GLU A 106 -5.12 2.98 -12.78
N VAL A 107 -5.77 3.64 -11.82
CA VAL A 107 -6.10 5.08 -11.90
C VAL A 107 -4.92 5.96 -11.48
N SER A 108 -4.18 5.55 -10.44
CA SER A 108 -3.11 6.36 -9.85
C SER A 108 -1.87 5.52 -9.50
N PRO A 109 -1.00 5.22 -10.49
CA PRO A 109 0.13 4.32 -10.32
C PRO A 109 1.31 4.93 -9.55
N ILE A 110 1.34 6.25 -9.34
CA ILE A 110 2.44 6.97 -8.68
C ILE A 110 2.23 6.99 -7.15
N ARG A 111 1.86 5.84 -6.57
CA ARG A 111 1.52 5.71 -5.15
C ARG A 111 2.35 4.63 -4.47
N PRO A 112 3.55 4.95 -3.98
CA PRO A 112 4.48 3.96 -3.44
C PRO A 112 3.91 3.19 -2.24
N ALA A 113 3.17 3.88 -1.35
CA ALA A 113 2.52 3.26 -0.21
C ALA A 113 1.42 2.26 -0.62
N LEU A 114 0.67 2.56 -1.69
CA LEU A 114 -0.40 1.67 -2.18
C LEU A 114 0.18 0.43 -2.87
N TRP A 115 1.27 0.59 -3.64
CA TRP A 115 2.05 -0.55 -4.14
C TRP A 115 2.58 -1.42 -3.00
N LEU A 116 3.10 -0.83 -1.92
CA LEU A 116 3.52 -1.59 -0.74
C LEU A 116 2.35 -2.36 -0.12
N THR A 117 1.19 -1.73 0.05
CA THR A 117 -0.02 -2.37 0.55
C THR A 117 -0.39 -3.61 -0.27
N LEU A 118 -0.37 -3.51 -1.61
CA LEU A 118 -0.60 -4.67 -2.48
C LEU A 118 0.46 -5.77 -2.28
N GLY A 119 1.72 -5.38 -2.06
CA GLY A 119 2.82 -6.32 -1.78
C GLY A 119 2.59 -7.10 -0.49
N MET A 120 2.19 -6.43 0.58
CA MET A 120 1.89 -7.07 1.87
C MET A 120 0.69 -8.03 1.76
N LEU A 121 -0.36 -7.64 1.05
CA LEU A 121 -1.53 -8.49 0.81
C LEU A 121 -1.16 -9.78 0.06
N ARG A 122 -0.27 -9.66 -0.94
CA ARG A 122 0.24 -10.80 -1.72
C ARG A 122 1.20 -11.69 -0.94
N ALA A 123 1.98 -11.12 -0.02
CA ALA A 123 2.85 -11.89 0.87
C ALA A 123 2.03 -12.86 1.75
N GLY A 124 0.83 -12.45 2.18
CA GLY A 124 -0.10 -13.30 2.93
C GLY A 124 -0.82 -14.38 2.11
N SER A 125 -0.75 -14.34 0.78
CA SER A 125 -1.43 -15.30 -0.12
C SER A 125 -0.47 -16.11 -1.01
N SER A 126 0.82 -16.14 -0.69
CA SER A 126 1.87 -16.84 -1.46
C SER A 126 1.96 -16.44 -2.95
N ALA A 127 1.54 -15.23 -3.30
CA ALA A 127 1.58 -14.72 -4.67
C ALA A 127 2.93 -14.04 -4.98
N GLN A 128 3.21 -13.74 -6.26
CA GLN A 128 4.43 -13.02 -6.66
C GLN A 128 4.46 -11.60 -6.06
N VAL A 129 5.29 -11.43 -5.03
CA VAL A 129 5.45 -10.18 -4.26
C VAL A 129 6.46 -9.22 -4.93
N ALA A 130 7.52 -9.76 -5.52
CA ALA A 130 8.66 -8.98 -6.02
C ALA A 130 8.29 -7.87 -7.04
N PRO A 131 7.50 -8.13 -8.10
CA PRO A 131 7.16 -7.07 -9.06
C PRO A 131 6.43 -5.88 -8.42
N VAL A 132 5.56 -6.17 -7.45
CA VAL A 132 4.75 -5.17 -6.75
C VAL A 132 5.62 -4.34 -5.80
N LEU A 133 6.55 -4.99 -5.08
CA LEU A 133 7.50 -4.27 -4.23
C LEU A 133 8.45 -3.40 -5.03
N LYS A 134 8.91 -3.87 -6.20
CA LYS A 134 9.72 -3.05 -7.12
C LYS A 134 8.97 -1.78 -7.51
N MET A 135 7.69 -1.90 -7.86
CA MET A 135 6.86 -0.72 -8.16
C MET A 135 6.70 0.21 -6.96
N SER A 136 6.65 -0.31 -5.72
CA SER A 136 6.64 0.55 -4.53
C SER A 136 7.88 1.44 -4.45
N TYR A 137 9.07 0.92 -4.78
CA TYR A 137 10.29 1.73 -4.82
C TYR A 137 10.30 2.72 -5.99
N LEU A 138 9.88 2.29 -7.18
CA LEU A 138 9.93 3.10 -8.40
C LEU A 138 8.90 4.23 -8.42
N ALA A 139 7.79 4.08 -7.70
CA ALA A 139 6.74 5.09 -7.64
C ALA A 139 7.12 6.32 -6.78
N GLY A 140 8.19 6.27 -6.01
CA GLY A 140 8.75 7.44 -5.33
C GLY A 140 9.22 7.20 -3.89
N THR A 141 9.71 8.28 -3.28
CA THR A 141 10.18 8.30 -1.89
C THR A 141 9.02 8.16 -0.91
N VAL A 142 9.29 7.60 0.27
CA VAL A 142 8.28 7.38 1.30
C VAL A 142 8.76 7.85 2.68
N PRO A 143 7.84 8.14 3.62
CA PRO A 143 8.18 8.37 5.02
C PRO A 143 8.90 7.16 5.64
N LEU A 144 9.66 7.37 6.72
CA LEU A 144 10.48 6.34 7.36
C LEU A 144 9.67 5.13 7.85
N GLU A 145 8.44 5.35 8.32
CA GLU A 145 7.53 4.29 8.77
C GLU A 145 7.15 3.36 7.62
N VAL A 146 6.92 3.93 6.44
CA VAL A 146 6.59 3.19 5.21
C VAL A 146 7.84 2.50 4.66
N ALA A 147 9.02 3.15 4.73
CA ALA A 147 10.29 2.53 4.37
C ALA A 147 10.60 1.30 5.25
N LEU A 148 10.35 1.40 6.57
CA LEU A 148 10.49 0.27 7.47
C LEU A 148 9.52 -0.87 7.11
N ALA A 149 8.24 -0.56 6.83
CA ALA A 149 7.27 -1.58 6.43
C ALA A 149 7.63 -2.23 5.09
N ARG A 150 8.20 -1.46 4.15
CA ARG A 150 8.72 -2.00 2.89
C ARG A 150 9.88 -2.94 3.13
N LEU A 151 10.83 -2.52 3.97
CA LEU A 151 11.97 -3.34 4.35
C LEU A 151 11.51 -4.65 5.01
N GLN A 152 10.57 -4.57 5.96
CA GLN A 152 9.96 -5.75 6.59
C GLN A 152 9.35 -6.72 5.59
N THR A 153 8.59 -6.20 4.62
CA THR A 153 7.95 -7.01 3.58
C THR A 153 8.98 -7.64 2.64
N VAL A 154 10.04 -6.91 2.28
CA VAL A 154 11.15 -7.45 1.48
C VAL A 154 11.83 -8.59 2.23
N THR A 155 12.24 -8.35 3.49
CA THR A 155 13.07 -9.30 4.24
C THR A 155 12.31 -10.53 4.72
N SER A 156 10.98 -10.47 4.78
CA SER A 156 10.13 -11.62 5.18
C SER A 156 9.65 -12.47 4.00
N THR A 157 10.00 -12.10 2.76
CA THR A 157 9.53 -12.79 1.56
C THR A 157 10.68 -13.21 0.65
N ALA A 158 10.36 -13.97 -0.40
CA ALA A 158 11.32 -14.31 -1.46
C ALA A 158 11.82 -13.08 -2.23
N ALA A 159 11.26 -11.88 -2.02
CA ALA A 159 11.76 -10.66 -2.65
C ALA A 159 13.20 -10.31 -2.21
N ALA A 160 13.65 -10.80 -1.05
CA ALA A 160 15.02 -10.58 -0.58
C ALA A 160 16.11 -11.28 -1.43
N SER A 161 15.75 -12.23 -2.31
CA SER A 161 16.68 -12.85 -3.26
C SER A 161 16.74 -12.15 -4.62
N ASP A 162 15.85 -11.19 -4.88
CA ASP A 162 15.87 -10.38 -6.10
C ASP A 162 16.90 -9.26 -5.98
N GLU A 163 17.90 -9.27 -6.87
CA GLU A 163 19.03 -8.33 -6.80
C GLU A 163 18.62 -6.87 -6.96
N GLU A 164 17.65 -6.57 -7.83
CA GLU A 164 17.18 -5.20 -8.01
C GLU A 164 16.46 -4.72 -6.75
N ILE A 165 15.65 -5.56 -6.12
CA ILE A 165 15.00 -5.23 -4.85
C ILE A 165 16.03 -5.05 -3.74
N ARG A 166 17.07 -5.89 -3.66
CA ARG A 166 18.16 -5.73 -2.69
C ARG A 166 18.82 -4.36 -2.83
N LEU A 167 19.16 -3.95 -4.05
CA LEU A 167 19.75 -2.63 -4.34
C LEU A 167 18.82 -1.48 -3.94
N LEU A 168 17.53 -1.59 -4.25
CA LEU A 168 16.52 -0.58 -3.89
C LEU A 168 16.33 -0.50 -2.36
N ALA A 169 16.32 -1.64 -1.67
CA ALA A 169 16.17 -1.73 -0.22
C ALA A 169 17.32 -1.09 0.57
N LEU A 170 18.51 -0.93 -0.04
CA LEU A 170 19.62 -0.21 0.59
C LEU A 170 19.26 1.22 0.97
N SER A 171 18.40 1.89 0.19
CA SER A 171 17.91 3.24 0.50
C SER A 171 17.08 3.24 1.79
N ASP A 172 16.19 2.26 1.95
CA ASP A 172 15.33 2.14 3.12
C ASP A 172 16.16 1.76 4.36
N ILE A 173 17.15 0.88 4.21
CA ILE A 173 18.10 0.52 5.30
C ILE A 173 18.89 1.75 5.75
N ARG A 174 19.47 2.53 4.81
CA ARG A 174 20.20 3.76 5.16
C ARG A 174 19.30 4.77 5.88
N SER A 175 18.10 4.99 5.35
CA SER A 175 17.17 5.99 5.88
C SER A 175 16.66 5.61 7.27
N THR A 176 16.32 4.34 7.49
CA THR A 176 15.87 3.84 8.80
C THR A 176 17.00 3.85 9.84
N LEU A 177 18.23 3.48 9.47
CA LEU A 177 19.41 3.60 10.35
C LEU A 177 19.74 5.06 10.69
N ALA A 178 19.59 5.98 9.74
CA ALA A 178 19.77 7.41 9.98
C ALA A 178 18.72 7.98 10.95
N GLY A 179 17.54 7.33 11.05
CA GLY A 179 16.52 7.63 12.05
C GLY A 179 16.91 7.31 13.50
N GLY A 180 18.08 6.70 13.72
CA GLY A 180 18.69 6.52 15.03
C GLY A 180 17.94 5.53 15.94
N SER A 181 17.95 5.80 17.24
CA SER A 181 17.43 4.90 18.28
C SER A 181 15.94 4.57 18.12
N ARG A 182 15.16 5.45 17.49
CA ARG A 182 13.72 5.23 17.22
C ARG A 182 13.47 3.97 16.39
N PHE A 183 14.36 3.66 15.45
CA PHE A 183 14.18 2.55 14.51
C PHE A 183 15.09 1.35 14.79
N GLU A 184 15.96 1.44 15.80
CA GLU A 184 16.88 0.36 16.15
C GLU A 184 16.14 -0.93 16.56
N ALA A 185 15.22 -0.84 17.53
CA ALA A 185 14.45 -1.99 17.97
C ALA A 185 13.51 -2.56 16.87
N PRO A 186 12.76 -1.73 16.11
CA PRO A 186 12.00 -2.23 14.96
C PRO A 186 12.85 -2.90 13.88
N LEU A 187 14.07 -2.41 13.61
CA LEU A 187 15.00 -3.05 12.65
C LEU A 187 15.50 -4.40 13.17
N ILE A 188 15.79 -4.52 14.47
CA ILE A 188 16.13 -5.82 15.08
C ILE A 188 14.96 -6.79 14.95
N ALA A 189 13.74 -6.36 15.25
CA ALA A 189 12.54 -7.20 15.09
C ALA A 189 12.35 -7.65 13.63
N THR A 190 12.61 -6.74 12.69
CA THR A 190 12.60 -7.02 11.25
C THR A 190 13.61 -8.10 10.88
N TYR A 191 14.84 -8.00 11.41
CA TYR A 191 15.88 -9.01 11.22
C TYR A 191 15.51 -10.37 11.81
N VAL A 192 14.94 -10.40 13.01
CA VAL A 192 14.54 -11.65 13.69
C VAL A 192 13.49 -12.41 12.88
N GLN A 193 12.54 -11.68 12.26
CA GLN A 193 11.45 -12.25 11.47
C GLN A 193 11.82 -12.49 10.00
N ALA A 194 13.02 -12.10 9.57
CA ALA A 194 13.45 -12.21 8.18
C ALA A 194 13.74 -13.66 7.76
N THR A 195 13.56 -13.93 6.46
CA THR A 195 14.06 -15.14 5.80
C THR A 195 15.59 -15.18 5.81
N PRO A 196 16.24 -16.32 5.55
CA PRO A 196 17.70 -16.38 5.45
C PRO A 196 18.29 -15.35 4.48
N GLU A 197 17.65 -15.15 3.32
CA GLU A 197 18.06 -14.17 2.32
C GLU A 197 17.85 -12.73 2.84
N GLY A 198 16.74 -12.48 3.55
CA GLY A 198 16.47 -11.19 4.20
C GLY A 198 17.48 -10.86 5.31
N LYS A 199 17.88 -11.86 6.10
CA LYS A 199 18.94 -11.72 7.11
C LYS A 199 20.28 -11.39 6.48
N SER A 200 20.65 -12.11 5.41
CA SER A 200 21.88 -11.80 4.64
C SER A 200 21.83 -10.38 4.11
N LEU A 201 20.73 -9.95 3.47
CA LEU A 201 20.59 -8.57 2.98
C LEU A 201 20.85 -7.53 4.08
N LEU A 202 20.22 -7.70 5.25
CA LEU A 202 20.41 -6.79 6.37
C LEU A 202 21.84 -6.81 6.93
N LEU A 203 22.47 -7.99 7.05
CA LEU A 203 23.85 -8.10 7.51
C LEU A 203 24.83 -7.46 6.52
N ASP A 204 24.71 -7.78 5.23
CA ASP A 204 25.61 -7.26 4.19
C ASP A 204 25.52 -5.72 4.10
N ALA A 205 24.29 -5.20 4.10
CA ALA A 205 24.05 -3.75 4.05
C ALA A 205 24.58 -3.04 5.31
N THR A 206 24.27 -3.57 6.49
CA THR A 206 24.67 -2.93 7.76
C THR A 206 26.17 -3.04 8.01
N GLN A 207 26.85 -4.06 7.49
CA GLN A 207 28.31 -4.16 7.61
C GLN A 207 29.03 -2.97 6.97
N ALA A 208 28.53 -2.49 5.82
CA ALA A 208 29.09 -1.32 5.15
C ALA A 208 28.59 0.01 5.76
N ILE A 209 27.31 0.09 6.16
CA ILE A 209 26.67 1.34 6.57
C ILE A 209 26.88 1.65 8.06
N ASN A 210 26.73 0.64 8.93
CA ASN A 210 26.80 0.79 10.38
C ASN A 210 27.32 -0.51 11.04
N PRO A 211 28.66 -0.70 11.11
CA PRO A 211 29.28 -1.91 11.66
C PRO A 211 28.88 -2.22 13.11
N LYS A 212 28.60 -1.18 13.91
CA LYS A 212 28.16 -1.34 15.30
C LYS A 212 26.78 -1.99 15.36
N PHE A 213 25.83 -1.52 14.55
CA PHE A 213 24.50 -2.12 14.46
C PHE A 213 24.55 -3.52 13.86
N ASN A 214 25.42 -3.76 12.85
CA ASN A 214 25.66 -5.09 12.32
C ASN A 214 26.10 -6.10 13.40
N ALA A 215 27.02 -5.69 14.28
CA ALA A 215 27.44 -6.51 15.42
C ALA A 215 26.30 -6.76 16.44
N ALA A 216 25.33 -5.86 16.54
CA ALA A 216 24.13 -6.08 17.34
C ALA A 216 23.19 -7.11 16.70
N LEU A 217 22.97 -7.04 15.37
CA LEU A 217 22.14 -8.01 14.64
C LEU A 217 22.64 -9.45 14.80
N ARG A 218 23.96 -9.66 14.75
CA ARG A 218 24.58 -11.00 14.91
C ARG A 218 24.35 -11.68 16.27
N ARG A 219 23.77 -10.98 17.24
CA ARG A 219 23.41 -11.54 18.55
C ARG A 219 22.02 -12.21 18.54
N TYR A 220 21.29 -12.10 17.44
CA TYR A 220 19.95 -12.65 17.20
C TYR A 220 19.95 -13.60 15.99
#